data_AF-A0A642V1W7-F1
#
_entry.id   AF-A0A642V1W7-F1
#
_cell.length_a   1.000
_cell.length_b   1.000
_cell.length_c   1.000
_cell.angle_alpha   90.00
_cell.angle_beta   90.00
_cell.angle_gamma   90.00
#
_symmetry.space_group_name_H-M   'P 1'
#
loop_
_entity.id
_entity.type
_entity.pdbx_description
1 polymer ?
#
loop_
_entity_poly.entity_id
_entity_poly.type
_entity_poly.pdbx_seq_one_letter_code
_entity_poly.pdbx_strand_id
1 'polypeptide(L)'
;MAADQGELERFYEREVILADRELVESGSDQILDGAQTDDVAFLVVGDPFGATTHTDLVLRARDLGIQTESIHNASVMNAVGACGIQLYNFGQTVSLVFFTDTWKPDSFYDKIMENRRIGLHTLLLLDIKVKEQSIENIMRGNSIFEPPRYMSVETAASQLLEIEETRQEGAYGSDTPCIAVSRLGGPTQKFFAATLGDLVNYESGEPLHSLIILGNRVHELETNYVLEYAADKEKFASAIQKDTENFKQPIKQTNHDDDDD
;
A
#
# COMPACT_ATOMS: atom_id res chain seq x y z
N MET A 1 12.80 -12.81 8.06
CA MET A 1 12.40 -13.15 9.44
C MET A 1 11.94 -11.86 10.08
N ALA A 2 10.71 -11.81 10.59
CA ALA A 2 10.32 -10.75 11.51
C ALA A 2 10.87 -11.13 12.89
N ALA A 3 11.47 -10.18 13.60
CA ALA A 3 11.97 -10.44 14.95
C ALA A 3 10.78 -10.67 15.89
N ASP A 4 10.84 -11.71 16.72
CA ASP A 4 9.86 -11.91 17.79
C ASP A 4 10.21 -11.10 19.05
N GLN A 5 9.24 -10.97 19.98
CA GLN A 5 9.44 -10.20 21.21
C GLN A 5 10.67 -10.68 22.00
N GLY A 6 10.87 -11.99 22.14
CA GLY A 6 11.99 -12.54 22.90
C GLY A 6 13.34 -12.34 22.22
N GLU A 7 13.39 -12.30 20.89
CA GLU A 7 14.56 -11.87 20.14
C GLU A 7 14.90 -10.40 20.39
N LEU A 8 13.91 -9.52 20.38
CA LEU A 8 14.11 -8.09 20.66
C LEU A 8 14.55 -7.86 22.11
N GLU A 9 13.93 -8.53 23.08
CA GLU A 9 14.30 -8.42 24.50
C GLU A 9 15.73 -8.88 24.76
N ARG A 10 16.15 -9.97 24.13
CA ARG A 10 17.55 -10.45 24.20
C ARG A 10 18.52 -9.49 23.54
N PHE A 11 18.14 -8.87 22.44
CA PHE A 11 18.99 -7.94 21.71
C PHE A 11 19.15 -6.60 22.45
N TYR A 12 18.06 -6.06 23.00
CA TYR A 12 18.06 -4.80 23.73
C TYR A 12 18.45 -4.94 25.21
N GLU A 13 18.51 -6.18 25.72
CA GLU A 13 18.72 -6.48 27.13
C GLU A 13 17.71 -5.75 28.04
N ARG A 14 16.48 -5.58 27.55
CA ARG A 14 15.37 -4.87 28.20
C ARG A 14 14.06 -5.58 27.91
N GLU A 15 13.09 -5.42 28.80
CA GLU A 15 11.70 -5.84 28.56
C GLU A 15 11.11 -5.03 27.39
N VAL A 16 10.37 -5.72 26.51
CA VAL A 16 9.68 -5.10 25.37
C VAL A 16 8.18 -5.27 25.59
N ILE A 17 7.49 -4.16 25.80
CA ILE A 17 6.05 -4.15 25.99
C ILE A 17 5.37 -4.13 24.62
N LEU A 18 4.58 -5.15 24.30
CA LEU A 18 3.82 -5.17 23.05
C LEU A 18 2.68 -4.14 23.10
N ALA A 19 2.76 -3.15 22.21
CA ALA A 19 1.71 -2.18 21.99
C ALA A 19 0.82 -2.61 20.81
N ASP A 20 -0.39 -3.08 21.11
CA ASP A 20 -1.38 -3.37 20.07
C ASP A 20 -2.16 -2.13 19.65
N ARG A 21 -3.03 -2.30 18.64
CA ARG A 21 -3.78 -1.19 18.05
C ARG A 21 -4.61 -0.43 19.10
N GLU A 22 -5.23 -1.13 20.05
CA GLU A 22 -6.03 -0.49 21.10
C GLU A 22 -5.16 0.36 22.01
N LEU A 23 -4.00 -0.16 22.45
CA LEU A 23 -3.06 0.60 23.26
C LEU A 23 -2.54 1.84 22.52
N VAL A 24 -2.22 1.72 21.23
CA VAL A 24 -1.67 2.84 20.46
C VAL A 24 -2.73 3.90 20.14
N GLU A 25 -3.92 3.49 19.72
CA GLU A 25 -4.96 4.42 19.26
C GLU A 25 -5.78 5.01 20.41
N SER A 26 -6.11 4.22 21.44
CA SER A 26 -6.99 4.66 22.54
C SER A 26 -6.29 4.68 23.90
N GLY A 27 -5.29 3.84 24.11
CA GLY A 27 -4.54 3.73 25.37
C GLY A 27 -3.23 4.49 25.43
N SER A 28 -2.99 5.46 24.52
CA SER A 28 -1.68 6.12 24.37
C SER A 28 -1.16 6.77 25.65
N ASP A 29 -2.04 7.14 26.56
CA ASP A 29 -1.68 7.70 27.87
C ASP A 29 -0.77 6.76 28.66
N GLN A 30 -0.90 5.44 28.49
CA GLN A 30 0.00 4.46 29.10
C GLN A 30 1.40 4.46 28.46
N ILE A 31 1.49 4.74 27.16
CA ILE A 31 2.78 4.85 26.46
C ILE A 31 3.49 6.16 26.88
N LEU A 32 2.71 7.21 27.09
CA LEU A 32 3.21 8.54 27.46
C LEU A 32 3.40 8.72 28.97
N ASP A 33 2.92 7.76 29.79
CA ASP A 33 3.07 7.81 31.24
C ASP A 33 4.55 7.78 31.64
N GLY A 34 4.94 8.69 32.53
CA GLY A 34 6.35 8.84 32.94
C GLY A 34 7.30 9.40 31.87
N ALA A 35 6.89 9.57 30.61
CA ALA A 35 7.77 10.03 29.52
C ALA A 35 8.22 11.50 29.65
N GLN A 36 7.71 12.23 30.65
CA GLN A 36 8.23 13.54 31.07
C GLN A 36 9.56 13.45 31.83
N THR A 37 9.83 12.32 32.48
CA THR A 37 10.97 12.12 33.37
C THR A 37 11.90 11.01 32.91
N ASP A 38 11.38 10.03 32.17
CA ASP A 38 12.10 8.86 31.71
C ASP A 38 12.14 8.77 30.18
N ASP A 39 13.21 8.19 29.64
CA ASP A 39 13.34 7.96 28.20
C ASP A 39 12.49 6.75 27.77
N VAL A 40 11.43 7.01 26.99
CA VAL A 40 10.54 5.99 26.43
C VAL A 40 10.79 5.82 24.93
N ALA A 41 11.01 4.57 24.49
CA ALA A 41 11.18 4.23 23.08
C ALA A 41 9.95 3.48 22.54
N PHE A 42 9.34 4.01 21.47
CA PHE A 42 8.22 3.38 20.76
C PHE A 42 8.72 2.79 19.44
N LEU A 43 8.81 1.45 19.39
CA LEU A 43 9.34 0.72 18.23
C LEU A 43 8.22 0.36 17.25
N VAL A 44 8.43 0.67 15.97
CA VAL A 44 7.46 0.43 14.90
C VAL A 44 8.12 -0.25 13.71
N VAL A 45 7.34 -0.99 12.93
CA VAL A 45 7.84 -1.61 11.71
C VAL A 45 7.96 -0.56 10.62
N GLY A 46 9.14 -0.50 9.97
CA GLY A 46 9.42 0.45 8.91
C GLY A 46 9.70 1.85 9.44
N ASP A 47 9.12 2.87 8.81
CA ASP A 47 9.28 4.27 9.22
C ASP A 47 8.06 4.75 10.02
N PRO A 48 8.26 5.50 11.12
CA PRO A 48 7.16 6.01 11.95
C PRO A 48 6.11 6.83 11.21
N PHE A 49 6.40 7.42 10.05
CA PHE A 49 5.49 8.29 9.31
C PHE A 49 5.20 7.82 7.88
N GLY A 50 5.80 6.70 7.45
CA GLY A 50 5.69 6.25 6.07
C GLY A 50 4.27 5.87 5.63
N ALA A 51 3.48 5.26 6.50
CA ALA A 51 2.11 4.84 6.21
C ALA A 51 1.33 4.52 7.51
N THR A 52 1.50 5.36 8.51
CA THR A 52 0.96 5.13 9.86
C THR A 52 0.16 6.35 10.32
N THR A 53 -0.53 6.18 11.45
CA THR A 53 -1.21 7.27 12.16
C THR A 53 -0.39 7.83 13.32
N HIS A 54 0.91 7.48 13.45
CA HIS A 54 1.71 7.80 14.63
C HIS A 54 2.02 9.29 14.80
N THR A 55 1.78 10.12 13.79
CA THR A 55 1.75 11.58 13.95
C THR A 55 0.77 12.00 15.06
N ASP A 56 -0.34 11.30 15.21
CA ASP A 56 -1.31 11.57 16.27
C ASP A 56 -0.73 11.32 17.68
N LEU A 57 0.08 10.27 17.87
CA LEU A 57 0.79 10.02 19.13
C LEU A 57 1.78 11.17 19.45
N VAL A 58 2.48 11.68 18.44
CA VAL A 58 3.38 12.84 18.59
C VAL A 58 2.61 14.10 18.97
N LEU A 59 1.41 14.31 18.41
CA LEU A 59 0.56 15.44 18.78
C LEU A 59 0.12 15.36 20.25
N ARG A 60 -0.33 14.19 20.71
CA ARG A 60 -0.70 13.98 22.12
C ARG A 60 0.48 14.22 23.06
N ALA A 61 1.67 13.71 22.73
CA ALA A 61 2.89 13.94 23.50
C ALA A 61 3.21 15.44 23.61
N ARG A 62 3.12 16.18 22.50
CA ARG A 62 3.36 17.62 22.46
C ARG A 62 2.36 18.41 23.31
N ASP A 63 1.07 18.03 23.30
CA ASP A 63 0.04 18.69 24.10
C ASP A 63 0.27 18.50 25.61
N LEU A 64 0.91 17.39 25.99
CA LEU A 64 1.38 17.14 27.36
C LEU A 64 2.73 17.79 27.68
N GLY A 65 3.36 18.45 26.71
CA GLY A 65 4.69 19.06 26.85
C GLY A 65 5.84 18.05 26.89
N ILE A 66 5.63 16.82 26.41
CA ILE A 66 6.66 15.77 26.34
C ILE A 66 7.53 16.03 25.11
N GLN A 67 8.85 15.99 25.29
CA GLN A 67 9.78 16.08 24.16
C GLN A 67 9.82 14.76 23.40
N THR A 68 9.70 14.83 22.07
CA THR A 68 9.73 13.66 21.20
C THR A 68 10.86 13.77 20.18
N GLU A 69 11.60 12.69 19.97
CA GLU A 69 12.56 12.53 18.88
C GLU A 69 12.06 11.42 17.93
N SER A 70 12.19 11.63 16.62
CA SER A 70 11.83 10.65 15.60
C SER A 70 13.08 10.09 14.93
N ILE A 71 13.25 8.76 15.02
CA ILE A 71 14.33 8.04 14.36
C ILE A 71 13.75 7.36 13.11
N HIS A 72 14.17 7.84 11.94
CA HIS A 72 13.68 7.36 10.65
C HIS A 72 14.30 6.02 10.22
N ASN A 73 13.59 5.30 9.35
CA ASN A 73 14.05 4.04 8.78
C ASN A 73 13.53 3.85 7.33
N ALA A 74 13.83 2.69 6.74
CA ALA A 74 13.26 2.29 5.46
C ALA A 74 11.72 2.14 5.55
N SER A 75 11.02 2.52 4.48
CA SER A 75 9.55 2.45 4.38
C SER A 75 9.15 1.75 3.10
N VAL A 76 7.98 1.10 3.07
CA VAL A 76 7.40 0.62 1.80
C VAL A 76 7.30 1.74 0.77
N MET A 77 7.05 2.98 1.20
CA MET A 77 6.90 4.15 0.34
C MET A 77 8.16 4.48 -0.47
N ASN A 78 9.35 4.19 0.06
CA ASN A 78 10.60 4.44 -0.65
C ASN A 78 11.23 3.15 -1.21
N ALA A 79 11.15 2.05 -0.47
CA ALA A 79 11.74 0.78 -0.87
C ALA A 79 11.05 0.18 -2.10
N VAL A 80 9.79 0.54 -2.39
CA VAL A 80 9.06 0.00 -3.54
C VAL A 80 9.74 0.32 -4.88
N GLY A 81 10.56 1.38 -4.95
CA GLY A 81 11.39 1.67 -6.12
C GLY A 81 12.34 0.53 -6.52
N ALA A 82 12.59 -0.44 -5.64
CA ALA A 82 13.34 -1.65 -5.95
C ALA A 82 12.69 -2.51 -7.06
N CYS A 83 11.42 -2.30 -7.40
CA CYS A 83 10.78 -2.96 -8.55
C CYS A 83 11.12 -2.31 -9.91
N GLY A 84 11.90 -1.23 -9.93
CA GLY A 84 12.35 -0.53 -11.14
C GLY A 84 11.51 0.67 -11.54
N ILE A 85 10.38 0.90 -10.86
CA ILE A 85 9.55 2.10 -11.07
C ILE A 85 10.13 3.29 -10.33
N GLN A 86 10.16 4.43 -11.00
CA GLN A 86 10.74 5.67 -10.49
C GLN A 86 9.82 6.28 -9.44
N LEU A 87 10.35 6.52 -8.23
CA LEU A 87 9.56 7.04 -7.11
C LEU A 87 8.86 8.37 -7.40
N TYR A 88 9.46 9.22 -8.24
CA TYR A 88 8.87 10.51 -8.61
C TYR A 88 7.67 10.39 -9.57
N ASN A 89 7.44 9.21 -10.16
CA ASN A 89 6.28 8.92 -11.00
C ASN A 89 5.11 8.29 -10.22
N PHE A 90 5.21 8.15 -8.88
CA PHE A 90 4.09 7.75 -8.05
C PHE A 90 3.22 8.95 -7.67
N GLY A 91 1.90 8.75 -7.74
CA GLY A 91 0.92 9.72 -7.27
C GLY A 91 0.48 9.44 -5.83
N GLN A 92 -0.80 9.71 -5.53
CA GLN A 92 -1.37 9.42 -4.23
C GLN A 92 -1.36 7.90 -3.96
N THR A 93 -0.71 7.47 -2.87
CA THR A 93 -0.84 6.12 -2.34
C THR A 93 -2.25 5.89 -1.77
N VAL A 94 -2.79 4.70 -1.96
CA VAL A 94 -4.11 4.32 -1.45
C VAL A 94 -4.03 3.06 -0.60
N SER A 95 -5.00 2.87 0.29
CA SER A 95 -5.16 1.65 1.07
C SER A 95 -6.38 0.88 0.60
N LEU A 96 -6.22 -0.41 0.36
CA LEU A 96 -7.31 -1.32 0.03
C LEU A 96 -7.66 -2.13 1.27
N VAL A 97 -8.91 -2.04 1.71
CA VAL A 97 -9.43 -2.78 2.88
C VAL A 97 -10.19 -4.02 2.45
N PHE A 98 -10.26 -5.04 3.31
CA PHE A 98 -11.08 -6.22 3.02
C PHE A 98 -12.55 -5.83 2.88
N PHE A 99 -13.20 -6.36 1.84
CA PHE A 99 -14.64 -6.29 1.70
C PHE A 99 -15.33 -7.22 2.70
N THR A 100 -16.54 -6.81 3.07
CA THR A 100 -17.51 -7.64 3.77
C THR A 100 -18.77 -7.74 2.91
N ASP A 101 -19.68 -8.63 3.27
CA ASP A 101 -20.94 -8.81 2.54
C ASP A 101 -21.77 -7.52 2.45
N THR A 102 -21.66 -6.65 3.46
CA THR A 102 -22.47 -5.42 3.60
C THR A 102 -21.68 -4.13 3.41
N TRP A 103 -20.35 -4.19 3.31
CA TRP A 103 -19.51 -3.01 3.21
C TRP A 103 -18.33 -3.24 2.25
N LYS A 104 -18.36 -2.51 1.13
CA LYS A 104 -17.39 -2.56 0.04
C LYS A 104 -16.97 -1.13 -0.32
N PRO A 105 -16.11 -0.50 0.49
CA PRO A 105 -15.70 0.89 0.27
C PRO A 105 -14.85 1.00 -0.99
N ASP A 106 -15.08 2.04 -1.78
CA ASP A 106 -14.44 2.26 -3.09
C ASP A 106 -13.70 3.60 -3.16
N SER A 107 -13.49 4.29 -2.02
CA SER A 107 -12.84 5.62 -1.98
C SER A 107 -11.41 5.66 -2.57
N PHE A 108 -10.77 4.50 -2.74
CA PHE A 108 -9.49 4.39 -3.43
C PHE A 108 -9.61 4.61 -4.95
N TYR A 109 -10.79 4.36 -5.54
CA TYR A 109 -11.03 4.39 -6.98
C TYR A 109 -10.78 5.77 -7.56
N ASP A 110 -11.35 6.80 -6.95
CA ASP A 110 -11.21 8.20 -7.41
C ASP A 110 -9.75 8.65 -7.37
N LYS A 111 -8.99 8.23 -6.36
CA LYS A 111 -7.55 8.56 -6.22
C LYS A 111 -6.70 7.85 -7.27
N ILE A 112 -7.00 6.59 -7.57
CA ILE A 112 -6.34 5.86 -8.67
C ILE A 112 -6.67 6.55 -10.00
N MET A 113 -7.93 6.91 -10.23
CA MET A 113 -8.37 7.65 -11.41
C MET A 113 -7.63 8.99 -11.55
N GLU A 114 -7.50 9.76 -10.47
CA GLU A 114 -6.72 11.01 -10.44
C GLU A 114 -5.28 10.79 -10.88
N ASN A 115 -4.58 9.82 -10.27
CA ASN A 115 -3.20 9.49 -10.62
C ASN A 115 -3.09 9.11 -12.10
N ARG A 116 -3.99 8.27 -12.60
CA ARG A 116 -3.93 7.77 -13.98
C ARG A 116 -4.26 8.82 -15.03
N ARG A 117 -5.16 9.77 -14.74
CA ARG A 117 -5.44 10.91 -15.62
C ARG A 117 -4.19 11.75 -15.91
N ILE A 118 -3.26 11.83 -14.95
CA ILE A 118 -1.98 12.54 -15.13
C ILE A 118 -0.79 11.60 -15.41
N GLY A 119 -1.05 10.29 -15.47
CA GLY A 119 -0.10 9.24 -15.83
C GLY A 119 0.86 8.78 -14.74
N LEU A 120 0.50 9.01 -13.48
CA LEU A 120 1.27 8.51 -12.34
C LEU A 120 0.89 7.07 -11.98
N HIS A 121 1.86 6.33 -11.46
CA HIS A 121 1.64 5.02 -10.84
C HIS A 121 0.98 5.19 -9.48
N THR A 122 0.28 4.16 -9.04
CA THR A 122 -0.37 4.14 -7.72
C THR A 122 0.17 2.97 -6.91
N LEU A 123 0.71 3.26 -5.73
CA LEU A 123 1.01 2.24 -4.72
C LEU A 123 -0.26 1.96 -3.92
N LEU A 124 -0.62 0.68 -3.86
CA LEU A 124 -1.73 0.17 -3.08
C LEU A 124 -1.16 -0.58 -1.87
N LEU A 125 -1.43 -0.05 -0.68
CA LEU A 125 -1.18 -0.72 0.59
C LEU A 125 -2.35 -1.67 0.86
N LEU A 126 -2.04 -2.94 1.13
CA LEU A 126 -3.06 -3.97 1.29
C LEU A 126 -3.37 -4.19 2.77
N ASP A 127 -4.64 -4.44 3.08
CA ASP A 127 -5.15 -4.50 4.45
C ASP A 127 -4.43 -5.53 5.34
N ILE A 128 -4.34 -5.18 6.61
CA ILE A 128 -3.79 -6.03 7.67
C ILE A 128 -4.79 -6.03 8.82
N LYS A 129 -5.35 -7.21 9.08
CA LYS A 129 -6.28 -7.46 10.17
C LYS A 129 -5.61 -8.34 11.21
N VAL A 130 -5.13 -7.73 12.29
CA VAL A 130 -4.49 -8.39 13.44
C VAL A 130 -5.34 -8.16 14.68
N LYS A 131 -5.47 -9.19 15.54
CA LYS A 131 -6.24 -9.13 16.78
C LYS A 131 -7.68 -8.62 16.59
N GLU A 132 -8.37 -9.05 15.54
CA GLU A 132 -9.80 -8.74 15.38
C GLU A 132 -10.65 -9.76 16.15
N GLN A 133 -11.74 -9.29 16.76
CA GLN A 133 -12.75 -10.19 17.31
C GLN A 133 -13.89 -10.35 16.29
N SER A 134 -14.43 -11.56 16.17
CA SER A 134 -15.66 -11.75 15.40
C SER A 134 -16.83 -11.00 16.03
N ILE A 135 -17.79 -10.58 15.21
CA ILE A 135 -19.02 -9.93 15.69
C ILE A 135 -19.71 -10.79 16.76
N GLU A 136 -19.72 -12.12 16.57
CA GLU A 136 -20.27 -13.07 17.53
C GLU A 136 -19.52 -13.04 18.88
N ASN A 137 -18.19 -12.99 18.86
CA ASN A 137 -17.37 -12.90 20.08
C ASN A 137 -17.58 -11.55 20.78
N ILE A 138 -17.66 -10.45 20.03
CA ILE A 138 -17.97 -9.12 20.58
C ILE A 138 -19.35 -9.13 21.26
N MET A 139 -20.39 -9.62 20.57
CA MET A 139 -21.75 -9.68 21.09
C MET A 139 -21.87 -10.57 22.33
N ARG A 140 -20.98 -11.56 22.49
CA ARG A 140 -20.91 -12.45 23.66
C ARG A 140 -19.96 -11.97 24.76
N GLY A 141 -19.23 -10.87 24.54
CA GLY A 141 -18.22 -10.37 25.49
C GLY A 141 -16.99 -11.29 25.62
N ASN A 142 -16.72 -12.13 24.61
CA ASN A 142 -15.59 -13.06 24.61
C ASN A 142 -14.34 -12.39 24.03
N SER A 143 -13.25 -12.35 24.80
CA SER A 143 -11.92 -11.89 24.34
C SER A 143 -11.20 -12.93 23.48
N ILE A 144 -11.88 -13.47 22.47
CA ILE A 144 -11.32 -14.43 21.51
C ILE A 144 -11.02 -13.68 20.21
N PHE A 145 -9.74 -13.65 19.85
CA PHE A 145 -9.24 -13.00 18.64
C PHE A 145 -9.09 -14.00 17.50
N GLU A 146 -9.47 -13.57 16.31
CA GLU A 146 -9.26 -14.28 15.06
C GLU A 146 -7.77 -14.30 14.69
N PRO A 147 -7.32 -15.32 13.94
CA PRO A 147 -5.96 -15.34 13.42
C PRO A 147 -5.69 -14.12 12.52
N PRO A 148 -4.45 -13.60 12.51
CA PRO A 148 -4.07 -12.52 11.61
C PRO A 148 -4.41 -12.81 10.15
N ARG A 149 -5.05 -11.85 9.49
CA ARG A 149 -5.35 -11.90 8.06
C ARG A 149 -4.62 -10.77 7.36
N TYR A 150 -3.84 -11.14 6.36
CA TYR A 150 -3.10 -10.21 5.50
C TYR A 150 -3.68 -10.32 4.11
N MET A 151 -4.07 -9.19 3.51
CA MET A 151 -4.64 -9.21 2.17
C MET A 151 -3.59 -9.68 1.16
N SER A 152 -4.00 -10.65 0.33
CA SER A 152 -3.20 -11.15 -0.77
C SER A 152 -3.43 -10.33 -2.04
N VAL A 153 -2.51 -10.42 -2.99
CA VAL A 153 -2.62 -9.68 -4.26
C VAL A 153 -3.81 -10.18 -5.09
N GLU A 154 -4.10 -11.47 -5.07
CA GLU A 154 -5.26 -12.03 -5.78
C GLU A 154 -6.59 -11.56 -5.19
N THR A 155 -6.67 -11.41 -3.86
CA THR A 155 -7.83 -10.79 -3.20
C THR A 155 -7.96 -9.33 -3.61
N ALA A 156 -6.84 -8.59 -3.59
CA ALA A 156 -6.82 -7.18 -3.98
C ALA A 156 -7.25 -6.98 -5.44
N ALA A 157 -6.72 -7.80 -6.36
CA ALA A 157 -7.05 -7.76 -7.79
C ALA A 157 -8.54 -8.05 -8.03
N SER A 158 -9.09 -9.04 -7.33
CA SER A 158 -10.52 -9.39 -7.42
C SER A 158 -11.41 -8.24 -6.95
N GLN A 159 -11.10 -7.65 -5.78
CA GLN A 159 -11.87 -6.51 -5.25
C GLN A 159 -11.77 -5.27 -6.14
N LEU A 160 -10.60 -5.01 -6.74
CA LEU A 160 -10.43 -3.90 -7.69
C LEU A 160 -11.38 -4.09 -8.88
N LEU A 161 -11.33 -5.25 -9.54
CA LEU A 161 -12.16 -5.56 -10.70
C LEU A 161 -13.66 -5.52 -10.37
N GLU A 162 -14.07 -5.99 -9.20
CA GLU A 162 -15.46 -5.89 -8.73
C GLU A 162 -15.94 -4.42 -8.65
N ILE A 163 -15.09 -3.51 -8.16
CA ILE A 163 -15.40 -2.08 -8.13
C ILE A 163 -15.44 -1.49 -9.54
N GLU A 164 -14.53 -1.87 -10.45
CA GLU A 164 -14.60 -1.42 -11.83
C GLU A 164 -15.87 -1.90 -12.53
N GLU A 165 -16.31 -3.15 -12.31
CA GLU A 165 -17.57 -3.67 -12.85
C GLU A 165 -18.78 -2.85 -12.37
N THR A 166 -18.71 -2.29 -11.16
CA THR A 166 -19.77 -1.47 -10.58
C THR A 166 -19.70 -0.01 -11.04
N ARG A 167 -18.50 0.60 -11.05
CA ARG A 167 -18.27 2.02 -11.37
C ARG A 167 -18.28 2.26 -12.87
N GLN A 168 -17.63 1.39 -13.64
CA GLN A 168 -17.50 1.45 -15.11
C GLN A 168 -16.98 2.79 -15.64
N GLU A 169 -16.14 3.49 -14.85
CA GLU A 169 -15.58 4.78 -15.24
C GLU A 169 -14.20 4.63 -15.93
N GLY A 170 -13.66 3.41 -15.99
CA GLY A 170 -12.40 3.11 -16.66
C GLY A 170 -11.17 3.59 -15.91
N ALA A 171 -11.19 3.63 -14.57
CA ALA A 171 -9.96 3.90 -13.79
C ALA A 171 -8.92 2.82 -14.04
N TYR A 172 -9.36 1.56 -14.18
CA TYR A 172 -8.52 0.43 -14.51
C TYR A 172 -9.41 -0.68 -15.10
N GLY A 173 -8.84 -1.82 -15.41
CA GLY A 173 -9.56 -2.97 -15.94
C GLY A 173 -8.66 -4.18 -16.04
N SER A 174 -9.20 -5.29 -16.54
CA SER A 174 -8.47 -6.58 -16.58
C SER A 174 -7.12 -6.51 -17.27
N ASP A 175 -6.98 -5.70 -18.32
CA ASP A 175 -5.73 -5.53 -19.07
C ASP A 175 -4.77 -4.50 -18.45
N THR A 176 -5.11 -3.85 -17.32
CA THR A 176 -4.27 -2.83 -16.69
C THR A 176 -2.95 -3.44 -16.18
N PRO A 177 -1.78 -2.94 -16.61
CA PRO A 177 -0.48 -3.42 -16.15
C PRO A 177 -0.25 -3.14 -14.66
N CYS A 178 0.11 -4.18 -13.90
CA CYS A 178 0.33 -4.10 -12.47
C CYS A 178 1.63 -4.82 -12.05
N ILE A 179 2.13 -4.50 -10.86
CA ILE A 179 3.26 -5.17 -10.22
C ILE A 179 2.84 -5.62 -8.82
N ALA A 180 2.84 -6.92 -8.59
CA ALA A 180 2.74 -7.52 -7.28
C ALA A 180 4.09 -7.43 -6.57
N VAL A 181 4.08 -6.97 -5.32
CA VAL A 181 5.28 -6.81 -4.49
C VAL A 181 5.09 -7.64 -3.22
N SER A 182 5.92 -8.67 -3.04
CA SER A 182 5.89 -9.54 -1.86
C SER A 182 7.16 -9.40 -1.03
N ARG A 183 7.01 -9.28 0.29
CA ARG A 183 8.08 -9.30 1.30
C ARG A 183 9.24 -8.35 1.00
N LEU A 184 8.89 -7.14 0.59
CA LEU A 184 9.84 -6.06 0.29
C LEU A 184 10.83 -5.83 1.45
N GLY A 185 12.11 -5.75 1.13
CA GLY A 185 13.21 -5.63 2.10
C GLY A 185 13.61 -6.95 2.77
N GLY A 186 12.87 -8.04 2.55
CA GLY A 186 13.15 -9.35 3.11
C GLY A 186 14.05 -10.23 2.21
N PRO A 187 14.66 -11.30 2.76
CA PRO A 187 15.51 -12.22 2.00
C PRO A 187 14.75 -13.01 0.93
N THR A 188 13.42 -13.02 1.03
CA THR A 188 12.52 -13.75 0.16
C THR A 188 11.56 -12.80 -0.58
N GLN A 189 12.01 -11.55 -0.78
CA GLN A 189 11.38 -10.54 -1.60
C GLN A 189 11.12 -11.06 -3.01
N LYS A 190 9.96 -10.73 -3.58
CA LYS A 190 9.61 -11.09 -4.95
C LYS A 190 8.80 -9.97 -5.61
N PHE A 191 9.09 -9.74 -6.88
CA PHE A 191 8.27 -8.93 -7.78
C PHE A 191 7.65 -9.84 -8.83
N PHE A 192 6.43 -9.53 -9.24
CA PHE A 192 5.75 -10.23 -10.31
C PHE A 192 4.87 -9.24 -11.09
N ALA A 193 5.13 -9.12 -12.38
CA ALA A 193 4.44 -8.18 -13.26
C ALA A 193 3.45 -8.93 -14.16
N ALA A 194 2.19 -8.47 -14.17
CA ALA A 194 1.13 -9.07 -14.95
C ALA A 194 -0.03 -8.08 -15.12
N THR A 195 -1.00 -8.43 -15.96
CA THR A 195 -2.24 -7.65 -16.02
C THR A 195 -3.07 -7.85 -14.75
N LEU A 196 -3.90 -6.88 -14.40
CA LEU A 196 -4.77 -6.97 -13.21
C LEU A 196 -5.65 -8.23 -13.22
N GLY A 197 -6.15 -8.62 -14.39
CA GLY A 197 -6.94 -9.85 -14.57
C GLY A 197 -6.13 -11.13 -14.34
N ASP A 198 -4.86 -11.16 -14.72
CA ASP A 198 -3.99 -12.31 -14.43
C ASP A 198 -3.69 -12.43 -12.93
N LEU A 199 -3.56 -11.29 -12.23
CA LEU A 199 -3.27 -11.26 -10.80
C LEU A 199 -4.39 -11.86 -9.93
N VAL A 200 -5.63 -11.97 -10.44
CA VAL A 200 -6.73 -12.67 -9.76
C VAL A 200 -6.40 -14.14 -9.47
N ASN A 201 -5.53 -14.76 -10.28
CA ASN A 201 -5.12 -16.16 -10.13
C ASN A 201 -3.66 -16.29 -9.63
N TYR A 202 -3.08 -15.20 -9.12
CA TYR A 202 -1.71 -15.22 -8.61
C TYR A 202 -1.64 -15.86 -7.22
N GLU A 203 -0.50 -16.49 -6.92
CA GLU A 203 -0.21 -17.04 -5.60
C GLU A 203 0.80 -16.14 -4.89
N SER A 204 0.29 -15.27 -4.02
CA SER A 204 1.12 -14.26 -3.34
C SER A 204 2.17 -14.83 -2.39
N GLY A 205 1.89 -16.01 -1.82
CA GLY A 205 2.72 -16.64 -0.79
C GLY A 205 2.58 -15.92 0.56
N GLU A 206 3.65 -15.96 1.36
CA GLU A 206 3.64 -15.36 2.70
C GLU A 206 3.66 -13.83 2.64
N PRO A 207 2.91 -13.16 3.54
CA PRO A 207 2.86 -11.70 3.65
C PRO A 207 4.21 -11.08 4.08
N LEU A 208 4.41 -9.77 3.96
CA LEU A 208 3.46 -8.73 3.54
C LEU A 208 3.45 -8.50 2.02
N HIS A 209 2.33 -7.99 1.51
CA HIS A 209 2.10 -7.70 0.10
C HIS A 209 1.74 -6.24 -0.12
N SER A 210 2.13 -5.71 -1.28
CA SER A 210 1.60 -4.47 -1.86
C SER A 210 1.37 -4.68 -3.36
N LEU A 211 0.55 -3.82 -3.94
CA LEU A 211 0.24 -3.85 -5.37
C LEU A 211 0.55 -2.48 -5.97
N ILE A 212 1.12 -2.45 -7.17
CA ILE A 212 1.31 -1.23 -7.93
C ILE A 212 0.43 -1.31 -9.16
N ILE A 213 -0.42 -0.31 -9.37
CA ILE A 213 -1.08 -0.08 -10.65
C ILE A 213 -0.21 0.91 -11.42
N LEU A 214 0.26 0.52 -12.62
CA LEU A 214 1.05 1.44 -13.43
C LEU A 214 0.16 2.56 -13.98
N GLY A 215 0.71 3.78 -14.01
CA GLY A 215 0.13 4.85 -14.80
C GLY A 215 0.24 4.55 -16.30
N ASN A 216 -0.48 5.32 -17.12
CA ASN A 216 -0.43 5.22 -18.58
C ASN A 216 0.81 5.88 -19.21
N ARG A 217 1.72 6.43 -18.39
CA ARG A 217 3.01 7.00 -18.82
C ARG A 217 4.13 6.23 -18.15
N VAL A 218 4.49 5.09 -18.73
CA VAL A 218 5.61 4.27 -18.26
C VAL A 218 6.85 4.61 -19.09
N HIS A 219 7.95 4.99 -18.45
CA HIS A 219 9.19 5.27 -19.15
C HIS A 219 9.78 3.97 -19.75
N GLU A 220 10.52 4.07 -20.86
CA GLU A 220 11.11 2.89 -21.52
C GLU A 220 12.04 2.10 -20.57
N LEU A 221 12.84 2.82 -19.78
CA LEU A 221 13.69 2.22 -18.75
C LEU A 221 12.88 1.41 -17.71
N GLU A 222 11.75 1.95 -17.25
CA GLU A 222 10.87 1.26 -16.29
C GLU A 222 10.27 0.02 -16.93
N THR A 223 9.78 0.14 -18.18
CA THR A 223 9.28 -0.99 -18.97
C THR A 223 10.32 -2.10 -19.09
N ASN A 224 11.53 -1.76 -19.53
CA ASN A 224 12.62 -2.71 -19.73
C ASN A 224 13.02 -3.42 -18.43
N TYR A 225 12.98 -2.72 -17.29
CA TYR A 225 13.29 -3.31 -15.99
C TYR A 225 12.18 -4.26 -15.52
N VAL A 226 10.93 -3.81 -15.57
CA VAL A 226 9.77 -4.56 -15.04
C VAL A 226 9.46 -5.80 -15.88
N LEU A 227 9.77 -5.79 -17.17
CA LEU A 227 9.59 -6.95 -18.05
C LEU A 227 10.36 -8.19 -17.58
N GLU A 228 11.47 -8.04 -16.85
CA GLU A 228 12.18 -9.18 -16.27
C GLU A 228 11.40 -9.90 -15.15
N TYR A 229 10.38 -9.24 -14.59
CA TYR A 229 9.46 -9.83 -13.62
C TYR A 229 8.12 -10.26 -14.24
N ALA A 230 7.94 -10.11 -15.55
CA ALA A 230 6.67 -10.39 -16.21
C ALA A 230 6.43 -11.90 -16.36
N ALA A 231 5.20 -12.34 -16.08
CA ALA A 231 4.76 -13.70 -16.32
C ALA A 231 4.87 -14.09 -17.81
N ASP A 232 4.44 -13.16 -18.66
CA ASP A 232 4.52 -13.19 -20.11
C ASP A 232 4.99 -11.81 -20.58
N LYS A 233 6.24 -11.74 -21.05
CA LYS A 233 6.88 -10.48 -21.44
C LYS A 233 6.16 -9.81 -22.62
N GLU A 234 5.71 -10.58 -23.60
CA GLU A 234 5.07 -10.03 -24.80
C GLU A 234 3.67 -9.49 -24.47
N LYS A 235 2.89 -10.28 -23.72
CA LYS A 235 1.56 -9.86 -23.26
C LYS A 235 1.65 -8.61 -22.39
N PHE A 236 2.59 -8.58 -21.43
CA PHE A 236 2.74 -7.45 -20.52
C PHE A 236 3.25 -6.19 -21.23
N ALA A 237 4.22 -6.30 -22.14
CA ALA A 237 4.65 -5.18 -22.97
C ALA A 237 3.51 -4.63 -23.83
N SER A 238 2.71 -5.51 -24.43
CA SER A 238 1.52 -5.11 -25.20
C SER A 238 0.49 -4.39 -24.33
N ALA A 239 0.28 -4.86 -23.09
CA ALA A 239 -0.62 -4.22 -22.14
C ALA A 239 -0.13 -2.80 -21.79
N ILE A 240 1.15 -2.61 -21.47
CA ILE A 240 1.75 -1.28 -21.22
C ILE A 240 1.53 -0.37 -22.43
N GLN A 241 1.84 -0.85 -23.64
CA GLN A 241 1.71 -0.05 -24.86
C GLN A 241 0.26 0.39 -25.11
N LYS A 242 -0.70 -0.53 -25.02
CA LYS A 242 -2.13 -0.23 -25.20
C LYS A 242 -2.63 0.75 -24.14
N ASP A 243 -2.18 0.59 -22.91
CA ASP A 243 -2.60 1.42 -21.79
C ASP A 243 -2.19 2.89 -21.97
N THR A 244 -1.13 3.18 -22.73
CA THR A 244 -0.72 4.56 -23.04
C THR A 244 -1.78 5.38 -23.77
N GLU A 245 -2.69 4.74 -24.51
CA GLU A 245 -3.78 5.42 -25.22
C GLU A 245 -4.90 5.88 -24.27
N ASN A 246 -4.99 5.30 -23.08
CA ASN A 246 -5.97 5.71 -22.08
C ASN A 246 -5.70 7.15 -21.63
N PHE A 247 -6.75 7.95 -21.44
CA PHE A 247 -6.66 9.35 -20.97
C PHE A 247 -5.82 10.32 -21.81
N LYS A 248 -5.40 9.97 -23.03
CA LYS A 248 -4.77 10.94 -23.94
C LYS A 248 -5.74 12.08 -24.21
N GLN A 249 -5.27 13.32 -24.01
CA GLN A 249 -6.07 14.48 -24.41
C GLN A 249 -6.23 14.47 -25.93
N PRO A 250 -7.42 14.80 -26.47
CA PRO A 250 -7.60 14.96 -27.91
C PRO A 250 -6.59 15.99 -28.40
N ILE A 251 -5.85 15.66 -29.47
CA ILE A 251 -4.97 16.61 -30.14
C ILE A 251 -5.87 17.75 -30.63
N LYS A 252 -5.75 18.94 -30.05
CA LYS A 252 -6.39 20.14 -30.60
C LYS A 252 -5.75 20.39 -31.97
N GLN A 253 -6.50 20.13 -33.04
CA GLN A 253 -6.14 20.64 -34.36
C GLN A 253 -6.11 22.16 -34.27
N THR A 254 -4.93 22.74 -34.22
CA THR A 254 -4.74 24.16 -34.53
C THR A 254 -4.95 24.29 -36.02
N ASN A 255 -6.15 24.69 -36.44
CA ASN A 255 -6.32 25.25 -37.77
C ASN A 255 -5.47 26.51 -37.81
N HIS A 256 -4.32 26.43 -38.48
CA HIS A 256 -3.72 27.61 -39.08
C HIS A 256 -4.66 28.00 -40.21
N ASP A 257 -5.62 28.86 -39.89
CA ASP A 257 -6.23 29.69 -40.92
C ASP A 257 -5.11 30.63 -41.37
N ASP A 258 -4.63 30.39 -42.59
CA ASP A 258 -3.76 31.30 -43.33
C ASP A 258 -4.52 32.62 -43.52
N ASP A 259 -4.25 33.59 -42.65
CA ASP A 259 -4.55 35.00 -42.90
C ASP A 259 -3.56 35.51 -43.96
N ASP A 260 -3.83 35.19 -45.22
CA ASP A 260 -3.37 35.95 -46.38
C ASP A 260 -4.25 37.21 -46.50
N ASP A 261 -3.72 38.36 -46.03
CA ASP A 261 -4.15 39.72 -46.39
C ASP A 261 -2.93 40.61 -46.69
#